data_AF-A0A7S4BMF2-F1
#
_entry.id   AF-A0A7S4BMF2-F1
#
_cell.length_a   1.000
_cell.length_b   1.000
_cell.length_c   1.000
_cell.angle_alpha   90.00
_cell.angle_beta   90.00
_cell.angle_gamma   90.00
#
_symmetry.space_group_name_H-M   'P 1'
#
loop_
_entity.id
_entity.type
_entity.pdbx_description
1 polymer ?
#
loop_
_entity_poly.entity_id
_entity_poly.type
_entity_poly.pdbx_seq_one_letter_code
_entity_poly.pdbx_strand_id
1 'polypeptide(L)'
;GKHRLTENIKQIILELIPNITTNTLHRLVTHAKSIQKRIPPWFKQQLNQNREWSPNEVVKFKDDLNEDQYGIWQTNSLLQLRVTSSGHGTPIGTPWPTNDWILEDEFTKVSTWGSRAPELHTPAIRGAQHETYPPSEGWLTSKNEPIKLTDLSIRRMTLMFTNRTGPPACQKRWDGILHSQIEWKKVWRTLQNTFSNPYDTKTWLRLVHRGLRLNSNDKATTDKKCRLCQTTRESHAHLLTCNRLNELRRLVLKLLNGLLLRRRRPPGALPGQDLQRGELLADPQLSGSGVRAAPHAARRRNASASQRDSVVIF
;
A
#
# COMPACT_ATOMS: atom_id res chain seq x y z
N GLY A 1 -24.25 22.29 27.62
CA GLY A 1 -23.72 21.89 26.29
C GLY A 1 -24.59 22.37 25.14
N LYS A 2 -25.69 21.67 24.81
CA LYS A 2 -26.52 21.91 23.61
C LYS A 2 -27.18 23.31 23.54
N HIS A 3 -27.53 23.89 24.68
CA HIS A 3 -28.16 25.22 24.74
C HIS A 3 -27.18 26.33 24.35
N ARG A 4 -25.96 26.34 24.91
CA ARG A 4 -24.87 27.27 24.54
C ARG A 4 -24.54 27.24 23.05
N LEU A 5 -24.48 26.05 22.46
CA LEU A 5 -24.13 25.89 21.04
C LEU A 5 -25.22 26.46 20.12
N THR A 6 -26.48 26.40 20.55
CA THR A 6 -27.61 26.97 19.80
C THR A 6 -27.61 28.49 19.86
N GLU A 7 -27.27 29.07 21.02
CA GLU A 7 -27.17 30.52 21.18
C GLU A 7 -25.96 31.10 20.44
N ASN A 8 -24.81 30.40 20.43
CA ASN A 8 -23.64 30.83 19.65
C ASN A 8 -23.94 30.84 18.13
N ILE A 9 -24.59 29.80 17.59
CA ILE A 9 -24.96 29.77 16.16
C ILE A 9 -25.94 30.90 15.83
N LYS A 10 -26.90 31.19 16.72
CA LYS A 10 -27.83 32.30 16.54
C LYS A 10 -27.11 33.64 16.51
N GLN A 11 -26.19 33.91 17.45
CA GLN A 11 -25.43 35.15 17.48
C GLN A 11 -24.60 35.34 16.21
N ILE A 12 -23.87 34.31 15.77
CA ILE A 12 -23.05 34.40 14.55
C ILE A 12 -23.92 34.70 13.32
N ILE A 13 -25.10 34.08 13.20
CA ILE A 13 -26.01 34.35 12.07
C ILE A 13 -26.55 35.78 12.12
N LEU A 14 -26.83 36.30 13.32
CA LEU A 14 -27.30 37.67 13.52
C LEU A 14 -26.21 38.71 13.24
N GLU A 15 -24.95 38.41 13.57
CA GLU A 15 -23.79 39.25 13.23
C GLU A 15 -23.57 39.32 11.72
N LEU A 16 -23.72 38.19 11.02
CA LEU A 16 -23.57 38.12 9.56
C LEU A 16 -24.76 38.72 8.80
N ILE A 17 -25.97 38.65 9.37
CA ILE A 17 -27.20 39.13 8.75
C ILE A 17 -28.08 39.84 9.81
N PRO A 18 -27.86 41.14 10.06
CA PRO A 18 -28.48 41.88 11.17
C PRO A 18 -30.01 41.96 11.13
N ASN A 19 -30.61 41.88 9.92
CA ASN A 19 -32.04 42.15 9.69
C ASN A 19 -32.84 40.89 9.30
N ILE A 20 -32.42 39.72 9.77
CA ILE A 20 -33.07 38.46 9.42
C ILE A 20 -34.39 38.25 10.19
N THR A 21 -35.43 37.79 9.49
CA THR A 21 -36.72 37.46 10.15
C THR A 21 -36.56 36.24 11.07
N THR A 22 -37.31 36.22 12.19
CA THR A 22 -37.24 35.16 13.21
C THR A 22 -37.47 33.75 12.65
N ASN A 23 -38.40 33.62 11.70
CA ASN A 23 -38.67 32.36 11.01
C ASN A 23 -37.49 31.89 10.15
N THR A 24 -36.80 32.83 9.49
CA THR A 24 -35.64 32.51 8.64
C THR A 24 -34.42 32.17 9.51
N LEU A 25 -34.20 32.90 10.60
CA LEU A 25 -33.19 32.58 11.61
C LEU A 25 -33.40 31.16 12.15
N HIS A 26 -34.63 30.79 12.50
CA HIS A 26 -34.93 29.45 13.00
C HIS A 26 -34.63 28.35 11.96
N ARG A 27 -34.97 28.58 10.70
CA ARG A 27 -34.64 27.65 9.59
C ARG A 27 -33.14 27.51 9.39
N LEU A 28 -32.38 28.62 9.38
CA LEU A 28 -30.93 28.59 9.23
C LEU A 28 -30.23 27.89 10.39
N VAL A 29 -30.64 28.17 11.64
CA VAL A 29 -30.11 27.47 12.82
C VAL A 29 -30.38 25.97 12.74
N THR A 30 -31.58 25.57 12.30
CA THR A 30 -31.95 24.16 12.13
C THR A 30 -31.12 23.50 11.02
N HIS A 31 -30.91 24.20 9.91
CA HIS A 31 -30.10 23.73 8.79
C HIS A 31 -28.62 23.60 9.18
N ALA A 32 -28.06 24.59 9.88
CA ALA A 32 -26.69 24.56 10.41
C ALA A 32 -26.47 23.38 11.37
N LYS A 33 -27.45 23.08 12.25
CA LYS A 33 -27.43 21.89 13.11
C LYS A 33 -27.44 20.59 12.31
N SER A 34 -28.22 20.52 11.23
CA SER A 34 -28.26 19.36 10.33
C SER A 34 -26.89 19.12 9.68
N ILE A 35 -26.26 20.17 9.17
CA ILE A 35 -24.91 20.12 8.59
C ILE A 35 -23.89 19.70 9.66
N GLN A 36 -23.92 20.32 10.84
CA GLN A 36 -23.00 20.00 11.94
C GLN A 36 -23.07 18.52 12.34
N LYS A 37 -24.26 17.90 12.33
CA LYS A 37 -24.42 16.47 12.62
C LYS A 37 -23.76 15.58 11.55
N ARG A 38 -23.74 16.03 10.30
CA ARG A 38 -23.12 15.31 9.17
C ARG A 38 -21.60 15.42 9.13
N ILE A 39 -21.02 16.40 9.82
CA ILE A 39 -19.56 16.53 9.90
C ILE A 39 -18.98 15.33 10.67
N PRO A 40 -18.05 14.56 10.07
CA PRO A 40 -17.42 13.41 10.71
C PRO A 40 -16.73 13.76 12.03
N PRO A 41 -16.74 12.87 13.04
CA PRO A 41 -16.08 13.12 14.33
C PRO A 41 -14.59 13.45 14.21
N TRP A 42 -13.87 12.79 13.30
CA TRP A 42 -12.45 13.05 13.06
C TRP A 42 -12.20 14.47 12.52
N PHE A 43 -13.09 14.98 11.67
CA PHE A 43 -12.98 16.34 11.12
C PHE A 43 -13.27 17.39 12.20
N LYS A 44 -14.21 17.12 13.11
CA LYS A 44 -14.45 17.97 14.30
C LYS A 44 -13.24 17.98 15.22
N GLN A 45 -12.61 16.83 15.42
CA GLN A 45 -11.36 16.74 16.19
C GLN A 45 -10.25 17.53 15.51
N GLN A 46 -10.10 17.44 14.18
CA GLN A 46 -9.11 18.20 13.42
C GLN A 46 -9.37 19.72 13.48
N LEU A 47 -10.62 20.16 13.33
CA LEU A 47 -11.00 21.56 13.50
C LEU A 47 -10.68 22.08 14.91
N ASN A 48 -10.85 21.24 15.93
CA ASN A 48 -10.53 21.58 17.32
C ASN A 48 -9.02 21.47 17.63
N GLN A 49 -8.27 20.61 16.94
CA GLN A 49 -6.82 20.42 17.09
C GLN A 49 -6.02 21.61 16.56
N ASN A 50 -6.63 22.50 15.77
CA ASN A 50 -5.91 23.58 15.12
C ASN A 50 -5.49 24.76 16.02
N ARG A 51 -5.84 24.80 17.31
CA ARG A 51 -5.60 26.01 18.14
C ARG A 51 -4.48 25.95 19.15
N GLU A 52 -3.96 24.78 19.48
CA GLU A 52 -2.78 24.71 20.35
C GLU A 52 -1.53 24.89 19.49
N TRP A 53 -0.82 25.98 19.72
CA TRP A 53 0.50 26.21 19.18
C TRP A 53 1.49 25.41 20.02
N SER A 54 2.34 24.62 19.37
CA SER A 54 3.39 23.88 20.10
C SER A 54 4.72 24.63 20.06
N PRO A 55 5.50 24.64 21.15
CA PRO A 55 6.82 25.26 21.15
C PRO A 55 7.68 24.67 20.04
N ASN A 56 8.43 25.52 19.34
CA ASN A 56 9.23 25.21 18.16
C ASN A 56 8.43 24.92 16.88
N GLU A 57 7.21 25.44 16.76
CA GLU A 57 6.48 25.42 15.50
C GLU A 57 6.99 26.49 14.53
N VAL A 58 6.99 26.15 13.23
CA VAL A 58 7.28 27.12 12.19
C VAL A 58 6.01 27.90 11.86
N VAL A 59 6.11 29.22 11.91
CA VAL A 59 5.01 30.15 11.70
C VAL A 59 5.36 31.14 10.59
N LYS A 60 4.32 31.65 9.93
CA LYS A 60 4.40 32.77 8.98
C LYS A 60 3.86 34.00 9.69
N PHE A 61 4.57 35.12 9.61
CA PHE A 61 4.21 36.39 10.22
C PHE A 61 4.52 37.52 9.25
N LYS A 62 4.07 38.73 9.57
CA LYS A 62 4.40 39.92 8.81
C LYS A 62 5.39 40.78 9.59
N ASP A 63 6.42 41.28 8.91
CA ASP A 63 7.36 42.23 9.52
C ASP A 63 6.83 43.68 9.50
N ASP A 64 7.64 44.61 9.99
CA ASP A 64 7.32 46.04 10.05
C ASP A 64 7.09 46.66 8.65
N LEU A 65 7.57 46.00 7.59
CA LEU A 65 7.36 46.39 6.20
C LEU A 65 6.12 45.69 5.58
N ASN A 66 5.37 44.94 6.40
CA ASN A 66 4.22 44.15 6.00
C ASN A 66 4.58 43.06 4.95
N GLU A 67 5.84 42.61 4.94
CA GLU A 67 6.31 41.50 4.12
C GLU A 67 6.17 40.17 4.86
N ASP A 68 5.91 39.10 4.09
CA ASP A 68 5.75 37.75 4.62
C ASP A 68 7.09 37.17 5.04
N GLN A 69 7.25 36.92 6.34
CA GLN A 69 8.41 36.30 6.94
C GLN A 69 8.05 34.94 7.57
N TYR A 70 9.07 34.12 7.79
CA TYR A 70 8.94 32.84 8.49
C TYR A 70 9.76 32.86 9.78
N GLY A 71 9.28 32.17 10.81
CA GLY A 71 9.97 32.09 12.09
C GLY A 71 9.68 30.79 12.83
N ILE A 72 10.51 30.47 13.81
CA ILE A 72 10.25 29.41 14.79
C ILE A 72 9.66 30.09 16.03
N TRP A 73 8.41 29.77 16.34
CA TRP A 73 7.75 30.24 17.54
C TRP A 73 8.23 29.46 18.77
N GLN A 74 8.62 30.20 19.78
CA GLN A 74 8.96 29.74 21.12
C GLN A 74 8.01 30.45 22.09
N THR A 75 7.87 29.93 23.31
CA THR A 75 6.83 30.33 24.27
C THR A 75 6.62 31.85 24.37
N ASN A 76 7.69 32.65 24.39
CA ASN A 76 7.65 34.12 24.47
C ASN A 76 8.56 34.82 23.44
N SER A 77 9.03 34.08 22.44
CA SER A 77 9.98 34.62 21.47
C SER A 77 9.82 34.00 20.09
N LEU A 78 10.17 34.75 19.05
CA LEU A 78 10.13 34.28 17.67
C LEU A 78 11.51 34.39 17.05
N LEU A 79 12.06 33.27 16.59
CA LEU A 79 13.33 33.25 15.90
C LEU A 79 13.09 33.31 14.40
N GLN A 80 13.43 34.44 13.76
CA GLN A 80 13.24 34.61 12.32
C GLN A 80 14.07 33.60 11.53
N LEU A 81 13.49 33.10 10.44
CA LEU A 81 14.12 32.16 9.52
C LEU A 81 14.39 32.83 8.18
N ARG A 82 15.64 32.72 7.70
CA ARG A 82 15.97 32.95 6.30
C ARG A 82 15.65 31.69 5.51
N VAL A 83 14.63 31.74 4.67
CA VAL A 83 14.19 30.60 3.87
C VAL A 83 14.90 30.60 2.52
N THR A 84 15.56 29.49 2.18
CA THR A 84 16.20 29.29 0.88
C THR A 84 15.19 28.88 -0.19
N SER A 85 15.61 28.86 -1.46
CA SER A 85 14.78 28.35 -2.57
C SER A 85 14.34 26.89 -2.41
N SER A 86 15.03 26.10 -1.56
CA SER A 86 14.63 24.73 -1.22
C SER A 86 13.61 24.64 -0.09
N GLY A 87 13.17 25.79 0.46
CA GLY A 87 12.20 25.86 1.55
C GLY A 87 12.80 25.63 2.94
N HIS A 88 14.11 25.41 3.07
CA HIS A 88 14.74 25.24 4.37
C HIS A 88 15.03 26.61 5.01
N GLY A 89 14.65 26.76 6.28
CA GLY A 89 14.86 27.97 7.05
C GLY A 89 16.10 27.89 7.93
N THR A 90 17.04 28.83 7.82
CA THR A 90 18.11 29.00 8.80
C THR A 90 17.75 30.11 9.77
N PRO A 91 17.92 29.91 11.09
CA PRO A 91 17.65 30.97 12.06
C PRO A 91 18.60 32.14 11.86
N ILE A 92 18.05 33.36 11.87
CA ILE A 92 18.79 34.61 11.71
C ILE A 92 18.37 35.63 12.77
N GLY A 93 19.32 36.48 13.14
CA GLY A 93 19.07 37.64 14.00
C GLY A 93 18.81 37.31 15.46
N THR A 94 18.38 38.33 16.19
CA THR A 94 17.95 38.22 17.58
C THR A 94 16.48 37.79 17.63
N PRO A 95 16.08 36.88 18.54
CA PRO A 95 14.68 36.52 18.72
C PRO A 95 13.82 37.75 19.02
N TRP A 96 12.67 37.82 18.37
CA TRP A 96 11.69 38.89 18.58
C TRP A 96 10.87 38.57 19.83
N PRO A 97 10.68 39.52 20.76
CA PRO A 97 9.77 39.32 21.89
C PRO A 97 8.32 39.28 21.38
N THR A 98 7.57 38.24 21.74
CA THR A 98 6.17 38.06 21.29
C THR A 98 5.15 38.27 22.41
N ASN A 99 5.53 38.91 23.51
CA ASN A 99 4.66 39.11 24.68
C ASN A 99 3.43 39.96 24.35
N ASP A 100 3.57 40.91 23.43
CA ASP A 100 2.52 41.86 23.06
C ASP A 100 1.70 41.40 21.84
N TRP A 101 2.03 40.24 21.28
CA TRP A 101 1.50 39.76 20.00
C TRP A 101 0.25 38.90 20.22
N ILE A 102 -0.80 39.15 19.45
CA ILE A 102 -2.00 38.30 19.47
C ILE A 102 -1.79 37.14 18.49
N LEU A 103 -1.57 35.94 19.04
CA LEU A 103 -1.17 34.75 18.28
C LEU A 103 -2.06 34.42 17.07
N GLU A 104 -3.37 34.64 17.19
CA GLU A 104 -4.35 34.26 16.16
C GLU A 104 -4.41 35.26 14.99
N ASP A 105 -4.01 36.51 15.21
CA ASP A 105 -4.06 37.58 14.22
C ASP A 105 -2.70 37.80 13.54
N GLU A 106 -1.61 37.54 14.26
CA GLU A 106 -0.25 37.84 13.79
C GLU A 106 0.48 36.62 13.22
N PHE A 107 0.09 35.41 13.62
CA PHE A 107 0.72 34.18 13.15
C PHE A 107 -0.22 33.33 12.30
N THR A 108 0.33 32.88 11.17
CA THR A 108 -0.28 31.87 10.33
C THR A 108 0.50 30.57 10.45
N LYS A 109 -0.18 29.46 10.78
CA LYS A 109 0.42 28.12 10.78
C LYS A 109 0.94 27.76 9.38
N VAL A 110 2.11 27.13 9.34
CA VAL A 110 2.81 26.79 8.10
C VAL A 110 2.74 25.29 7.84
N SER A 111 2.49 24.92 6.59
CA SER A 111 2.66 23.54 6.14
C SER A 111 4.13 23.26 5.87
N THR A 112 4.68 22.23 6.49
CA THR A 112 6.07 21.80 6.30
C THR A 112 6.14 20.40 5.68
N TRP A 113 7.28 20.08 5.05
CA TRP A 113 7.59 18.77 4.48
C TRP A 113 8.94 18.26 5.00
N GLY A 114 9.02 16.94 5.22
CA GLY A 114 10.18 16.27 5.79
C GLY A 114 9.94 15.88 7.24
N SER A 115 10.76 14.96 7.74
CA SER A 115 10.68 14.52 9.13
C SER A 115 11.07 15.67 10.06
N ARG A 116 10.35 15.85 11.17
CA ARG A 116 10.77 16.66 12.32
C ARG A 116 11.92 15.98 13.07
N ALA A 117 12.94 15.50 12.36
CA ALA A 117 14.16 15.01 12.99
C ALA A 117 14.85 16.25 13.59
N PRO A 118 14.91 16.39 14.93
CA PRO A 118 15.33 17.65 15.57
C PRO A 118 16.77 18.06 15.27
N GLU A 119 17.59 17.13 14.78
CA GLU A 119 19.04 17.20 14.93
C GLU A 119 19.78 17.76 13.72
N LEU A 120 19.16 17.87 12.54
CA LEU A 120 19.92 18.25 11.33
C LEU A 120 19.36 19.43 10.53
N HIS A 121 18.05 19.54 10.30
CA HIS A 121 17.50 20.60 9.45
C HIS A 121 16.08 20.98 9.84
N THR A 122 15.74 22.27 9.73
CA THR A 122 14.35 22.72 9.74
C THR A 122 13.59 22.04 8.60
N PRO A 123 12.35 21.57 8.83
CA PRO A 123 11.56 20.95 7.78
C PRO A 123 11.28 21.97 6.67
N ALA A 124 11.22 21.51 5.43
CA ALA A 124 11.04 22.38 4.28
C ALA A 124 9.66 23.06 4.34
N ILE A 125 9.66 24.39 4.36
CA ILE A 125 8.49 25.24 4.39
C ILE A 125 7.84 25.25 3.00
N ARG A 126 6.54 24.95 2.94
CA ARG A 126 5.76 24.99 1.69
C ARG A 126 4.91 26.25 1.54
N GLY A 127 4.54 26.87 2.67
CA GLY A 127 3.67 28.05 2.72
C GLY A 127 2.63 27.95 3.83
N ALA A 128 1.69 28.89 3.84
CA ALA A 128 0.60 28.91 4.79
C ALA A 128 -0.23 27.62 4.71
N GLN A 129 -0.59 27.05 5.86
CA GLN A 129 -1.28 25.75 5.94
C GLN A 129 -2.62 25.75 5.20
N HIS A 130 -3.33 26.88 5.18
CA HIS A 130 -4.63 27.02 4.53
C HIS A 130 -4.54 27.25 3.00
N GLU A 131 -3.38 27.67 2.49
CA GLU A 131 -3.15 27.91 1.05
C GLU A 131 -2.41 26.75 0.38
N THR A 132 -1.71 25.93 1.18
CA THR A 132 -0.84 24.88 0.66
C THR A 132 -1.61 23.61 0.32
N TYR A 133 -1.56 23.20 -0.95
CA TYR A 133 -2.03 21.89 -1.41
C TYR A 133 -0.87 20.98 -1.84
N PRO A 134 -0.86 19.68 -1.50
CA PRO A 134 -1.78 19.00 -0.58
C PRO A 134 -1.58 19.42 0.89
N PRO A 135 -2.65 19.38 1.73
CA PRO A 135 -2.53 19.63 3.16
C PRO A 135 -1.64 18.57 3.82
N SER A 136 -0.85 18.93 4.83
CA SER A 136 0.03 17.99 5.52
C SER A 136 -0.74 16.96 6.37
N GLU A 137 -1.91 17.33 6.88
CA GLU A 137 -2.76 16.53 7.76
C GLU A 137 -4.09 16.17 7.09
N GLY A 138 -4.87 15.27 7.71
CA GLY A 138 -6.19 14.84 7.21
C GLY A 138 -6.14 13.64 6.27
N TRP A 139 -4.98 13.00 6.12
CA TRP A 139 -4.84 11.78 5.33
C TRP A 139 -5.17 10.55 6.17
N LEU A 140 -5.82 9.56 5.54
CA LEU A 140 -6.20 8.31 6.18
C LEU A 140 -5.50 7.14 5.48
N THR A 141 -5.04 6.15 6.26
CA THR A 141 -4.65 4.85 5.71
C THR A 141 -5.86 4.09 5.17
N SER A 142 -5.59 2.99 4.45
CA SER A 142 -6.59 1.94 4.16
C SER A 142 -7.27 1.35 5.41
N LYS A 143 -6.72 1.58 6.62
CA LYS A 143 -7.29 1.16 7.91
C LYS A 143 -7.98 2.30 8.66
N ASN A 144 -8.21 3.46 8.02
CA ASN A 144 -8.74 4.68 8.64
C ASN A 144 -7.89 5.25 9.79
N GLU A 145 -6.61 4.88 9.88
CA GLU A 145 -5.67 5.52 10.80
C GLU A 145 -5.21 6.87 10.21
N PRO A 146 -5.24 7.97 10.99
CA PRO A 146 -4.77 9.26 10.53
C PRO A 146 -3.26 9.26 10.31
N ILE A 147 -2.82 9.86 9.21
CA ILE A 147 -1.41 10.02 8.84
C ILE A 147 -1.16 11.47 8.45
N LYS A 148 0.03 11.97 8.80
CA LYS A 148 0.57 13.20 8.21
C LYS A 148 1.43 12.85 6.99
N LEU A 149 1.33 13.61 5.91
CA LEU A 149 2.18 13.43 4.73
C LEU A 149 3.67 13.53 5.06
N THR A 150 4.02 14.33 6.07
CA THR A 150 5.40 14.45 6.59
C THR A 150 5.96 13.13 7.10
N ASP A 151 5.08 12.26 7.59
CA ASP A 151 5.45 10.99 8.23
C ASP A 151 5.37 9.81 7.24
N LEU A 152 4.97 10.06 5.99
CA LEU A 152 4.96 9.07 4.92
C LEU A 152 6.37 8.87 4.37
N SER A 153 7.04 7.83 4.87
CA SER A 153 8.25 7.31 4.25
C SER A 153 7.92 6.22 3.22
N ILE A 154 8.82 6.00 2.25
CA ILE A 154 8.73 4.85 1.31
C ILE A 154 8.58 3.54 2.08
N ARG A 155 9.29 3.38 3.21
CA ARG A 155 9.18 2.21 4.10
C ARG A 155 7.76 2.05 4.64
N ARG A 156 7.17 3.14 5.16
CA ARG A 156 5.81 3.14 5.72
C ARG A 156 4.76 2.88 4.65
N MET A 157 4.87 3.52 3.48
CA MET A 157 4.03 3.22 2.32
C MET A 157 4.14 1.76 1.90
N THR A 158 5.37 1.25 1.77
CA THR A 158 5.61 -0.15 1.37
C THR A 158 4.90 -1.10 2.33
N LEU A 159 5.04 -0.90 3.64
CA LEU A 159 4.34 -1.69 4.68
C LEU A 159 2.81 -1.60 4.59
N MET A 160 2.26 -0.44 4.25
CA MET A 160 0.82 -0.27 4.05
C MET A 160 0.31 -1.06 2.84
N PHE A 161 1.12 -1.17 1.79
CA PHE A 161 0.75 -1.87 0.55
C PHE A 161 1.13 -3.35 0.53
N THR A 162 2.12 -3.81 1.31
CA THR A 162 2.51 -5.24 1.37
C THR A 162 1.55 -6.09 2.20
N ASN A 163 0.79 -5.51 3.12
CA ASN A 163 -0.16 -6.24 3.98
C ASN A 163 -1.46 -6.68 3.27
N ARG A 164 -1.45 -6.92 1.95
CA ARG A 164 -2.55 -7.60 1.27
C ARG A 164 -2.53 -9.07 1.67
N THR A 165 -3.20 -9.38 2.78
CA THR A 165 -3.35 -10.71 3.39
C THR A 165 -4.27 -11.66 2.61
N GLY A 166 -4.83 -11.20 1.49
CA GLY A 166 -5.70 -12.01 0.65
C GLY A 166 -4.91 -13.06 -0.17
N PRO A 167 -5.57 -14.17 -0.54
CA PRO A 167 -4.99 -15.11 -1.50
C PRO A 167 -4.66 -14.39 -2.82
N PRO A 168 -3.58 -14.78 -3.51
CA PRO A 168 -3.19 -14.13 -4.75
C PRO A 168 -4.26 -14.33 -5.83
N ALA A 169 -4.39 -13.35 -6.71
CA ALA A 169 -5.42 -13.34 -7.77
C ALA A 169 -5.35 -14.57 -8.70
N CYS A 170 -4.21 -15.25 -8.78
CA CYS A 170 -4.05 -16.47 -9.57
C CYS A 170 -4.88 -17.65 -9.06
N GLN A 171 -5.23 -17.68 -7.76
CA GLN A 171 -6.09 -18.72 -7.17
C GLN A 171 -7.40 -18.86 -7.97
N LYS A 172 -8.16 -17.77 -8.11
CA LYS A 172 -9.43 -17.74 -8.83
C LYS A 172 -9.29 -18.20 -10.28
N ARG A 173 -8.19 -17.82 -10.94
CA ARG A 173 -7.91 -18.22 -12.32
C ARG A 173 -7.66 -19.72 -12.44
N TRP A 174 -6.90 -20.29 -11.50
CA TRP A 174 -6.63 -21.72 -11.48
C TRP A 174 -7.88 -22.54 -11.17
N ASP A 175 -8.72 -22.09 -10.23
CA ASP A 175 -10.01 -22.72 -9.93
C ASP A 175 -10.90 -22.77 -11.19
N GLY A 176 -10.92 -21.68 -11.97
CA GLY A 176 -11.66 -21.62 -13.22
C GLY A 176 -11.10 -22.46 -14.37
N ILE A 177 -9.80 -22.77 -14.36
CA ILE A 177 -9.15 -23.58 -15.42
C ILE A 177 -9.23 -25.08 -15.10
N LEU A 178 -8.99 -25.45 -13.84
CA LEU A 178 -8.83 -26.85 -13.44
C LEU A 178 -10.14 -27.51 -13.02
N HIS A 179 -11.21 -26.74 -12.84
CA HIS A 179 -12.55 -27.21 -12.44
C HIS A 179 -12.51 -28.25 -11.29
N SER A 180 -11.56 -28.09 -10.37
CA SER A 180 -11.30 -29.02 -9.28
C SER A 180 -10.95 -28.27 -8.01
N GLN A 181 -11.25 -28.88 -6.86
CA GLN A 181 -10.94 -28.28 -5.56
C GLN A 181 -9.46 -28.44 -5.25
N ILE A 182 -8.69 -27.37 -5.46
CA ILE A 182 -7.32 -27.29 -4.99
C ILE A 182 -7.33 -26.88 -3.52
N GLU A 183 -6.63 -27.64 -2.68
CA GLU A 183 -6.40 -27.26 -1.28
C GLU A 183 -5.36 -26.12 -1.19
N TRP A 184 -5.77 -24.90 -1.57
CA TRP A 184 -4.92 -23.71 -1.65
C TRP A 184 -4.16 -23.40 -0.36
N LYS A 185 -4.73 -23.72 0.80
CA LYS A 185 -4.05 -23.56 2.09
C LYS A 185 -2.75 -24.37 2.16
N LYS A 186 -2.72 -25.58 1.59
CA LYS A 186 -1.49 -26.39 1.51
C LYS A 186 -0.50 -25.80 0.50
N VAL A 187 -0.99 -25.34 -0.65
CA VAL A 187 -0.17 -24.69 -1.69
C VAL A 187 0.50 -23.41 -1.16
N TRP A 188 -0.23 -22.54 -0.48
CA TRP A 188 0.33 -21.29 0.06
C TRP A 188 1.25 -21.52 1.26
N ARG A 189 1.04 -22.60 2.02
CA ARG A 189 1.98 -23.00 3.07
C ARG A 189 3.36 -23.38 2.52
N THR A 190 3.47 -23.86 1.27
CA THR A 190 4.79 -24.17 0.69
C THR A 190 5.64 -22.92 0.42
N LEU A 191 5.00 -21.75 0.24
CA LEU A 191 5.67 -20.45 0.09
C LEU A 191 6.20 -19.88 1.41
N GLN A 192 5.66 -20.33 2.54
CA GLN A 192 5.99 -19.84 3.88
C GLN A 192 6.98 -20.77 4.58
N ASN A 193 7.93 -21.34 3.85
CA ASN A 193 8.92 -22.23 4.45
C ASN A 193 10.14 -21.43 4.93
N THR A 194 10.72 -21.86 6.06
CA THR A 194 11.86 -21.20 6.70
C THR A 194 13.19 -21.40 5.95
N PHE A 195 13.20 -22.28 4.93
CA PHE A 195 14.41 -22.67 4.21
C PHE A 195 14.56 -21.92 2.88
N SER A 196 13.50 -21.28 2.38
CA SER A 196 13.50 -20.53 1.13
C SER A 196 13.81 -19.07 1.40
N ASN A 197 14.81 -18.55 0.71
CA ASN A 197 15.04 -17.11 0.68
C ASN A 197 13.99 -16.43 -0.24
N PRO A 198 13.94 -15.08 -0.29
CA PRO A 198 13.02 -14.36 -1.18
C PRO A 198 13.18 -14.70 -2.68
N TYR A 199 14.38 -15.06 -3.14
CA TYR A 199 14.64 -15.46 -4.53
C TYR A 199 14.04 -16.84 -4.85
N ASP A 200 14.12 -17.79 -3.93
CA ASP A 200 13.53 -19.13 -4.06
C ASP A 200 12.00 -19.02 -4.09
N THR A 201 11.44 -18.23 -3.16
CA THR A 201 10.01 -17.91 -3.10
C THR A 201 9.54 -17.26 -4.40
N LYS A 202 10.32 -16.32 -4.97
CA LYS A 202 10.04 -15.70 -6.27
C LYS A 202 10.04 -16.72 -7.40
N THR A 203 10.95 -17.68 -7.39
CA THR A 203 11.01 -18.75 -8.40
C THR A 203 9.82 -19.70 -8.29
N TRP A 204 9.40 -20.05 -7.07
CA TRP A 204 8.17 -20.81 -6.85
C TRP A 204 6.92 -20.06 -7.33
N LEU A 205 6.81 -18.76 -7.03
CA LEU A 205 5.72 -17.94 -7.56
C LEU A 205 5.71 -17.93 -9.09
N ARG A 206 6.88 -17.81 -9.74
CA ARG A 206 6.97 -17.95 -11.20
C ARG A 206 6.49 -19.32 -11.68
N LEU A 207 6.72 -20.41 -10.96
CA LEU A 207 6.18 -21.72 -11.30
C LEU A 207 4.64 -21.74 -11.22
N VAL A 208 4.08 -21.27 -10.09
CA VAL A 208 2.61 -21.20 -9.88
C VAL A 208 1.92 -20.31 -10.91
N HIS A 209 2.56 -19.21 -11.30
CA HIS A 209 2.05 -18.28 -12.32
C HIS A 209 2.37 -18.71 -13.76
N ARG A 210 2.97 -19.89 -13.99
CA ARG A 210 3.48 -20.35 -15.30
C ARG A 210 4.42 -19.34 -15.99
N GLY A 211 5.12 -18.52 -15.20
CA GLY A 211 6.04 -17.47 -15.64
C GLY A 211 7.51 -17.87 -15.67
N LEU A 212 7.86 -19.14 -15.42
CA LEU A 212 9.23 -19.61 -15.69
C LEU A 212 9.57 -19.49 -17.18
N ARG A 213 10.80 -19.06 -17.47
CA ARG A 213 11.35 -19.03 -18.83
C ARG A 213 11.71 -20.44 -19.23
N LEU A 214 10.88 -21.07 -20.07
CA LEU A 214 11.07 -22.39 -20.65
C LEU A 214 11.36 -22.27 -22.15
N ASN A 215 12.11 -23.22 -22.72
CA ASN A 215 12.38 -23.29 -24.16
C ASN A 215 11.08 -23.34 -24.97
N SER A 216 10.00 -23.94 -24.44
CA SER A 216 8.68 -23.92 -25.11
C SER A 216 8.12 -22.53 -25.34
N ASN A 217 8.45 -21.58 -24.45
CA ASN A 217 7.89 -20.23 -24.43
C ASN A 217 8.87 -19.21 -25.01
N ASP A 218 10.15 -19.56 -25.10
CA ASP A 218 11.16 -18.72 -25.73
C ASP A 218 10.99 -18.78 -27.25
N LYS A 219 10.72 -17.64 -27.90
CA LYS A 219 10.54 -17.59 -29.35
C LYS A 219 11.86 -17.70 -30.11
N ALA A 220 12.98 -17.34 -29.48
CA ALA A 220 14.29 -17.32 -30.12
C ALA A 220 14.90 -18.73 -30.26
N THR A 221 14.54 -19.65 -29.36
CA THR A 221 15.11 -21.00 -29.37
C THR A 221 14.46 -21.87 -30.44
N THR A 222 15.24 -22.45 -31.34
CA THR A 222 14.73 -23.41 -32.35
C THR A 222 14.40 -24.76 -31.71
N ASP A 223 15.28 -25.25 -30.83
CA ASP A 223 15.06 -26.48 -30.09
C ASP A 223 14.16 -26.26 -28.86
N LYS A 224 13.02 -26.95 -28.83
CA LYS A 224 12.03 -26.87 -27.74
C LYS A 224 12.23 -27.96 -26.68
N LYS A 225 13.25 -28.79 -26.81
CA LYS A 225 13.56 -29.85 -25.84
C LYS A 225 13.94 -29.28 -24.47
N CYS A 226 13.72 -30.09 -23.44
CA CYS A 226 14.13 -29.81 -22.06
C CYS A 226 15.63 -29.64 -21.96
N ARG A 227 16.08 -28.58 -21.28
CA ARG A 227 17.52 -28.32 -21.10
C ARG A 227 18.23 -29.38 -20.26
N LEU A 228 17.49 -30.08 -19.40
CA LEU A 228 18.04 -31.05 -18.47
C LEU A 228 18.08 -32.46 -19.06
N CYS A 229 16.94 -32.95 -19.57
CA CYS A 229 16.86 -34.32 -20.08
C CYS A 229 17.01 -34.43 -21.60
N GLN A 230 16.88 -33.32 -22.35
CA GLN A 230 17.01 -33.26 -23.81
C GLN A 230 16.12 -34.23 -24.62
N THR A 231 15.10 -34.85 -23.99
CA THR A 231 14.25 -35.85 -24.65
C THR A 231 12.91 -35.27 -25.09
N THR A 232 12.21 -34.61 -24.17
CA THR A 232 10.83 -34.13 -24.40
C THR A 232 10.77 -32.61 -24.40
N ARG A 233 9.68 -32.05 -24.94
CA ARG A 233 9.46 -30.60 -24.98
C ARG A 233 9.44 -30.00 -23.57
N GLU A 234 10.24 -28.97 -23.35
CA GLU A 234 10.34 -28.29 -22.06
C GLU A 234 9.03 -27.57 -21.74
N SER A 235 8.25 -28.06 -20.77
CA SER A 235 7.02 -27.40 -20.31
C SER A 235 6.96 -27.40 -18.78
N HIS A 236 6.11 -26.56 -18.18
CA HIS A 236 5.95 -26.52 -16.72
C HIS A 236 5.54 -27.88 -16.17
N ALA A 237 4.70 -28.62 -16.90
CA ALA A 237 4.31 -29.97 -16.55
C ALA A 237 5.49 -30.95 -16.63
N HIS A 238 6.29 -30.87 -17.70
CA HIS A 238 7.47 -31.72 -17.85
C HIS A 238 8.50 -31.49 -16.73
N LEU A 239 8.71 -30.25 -16.26
CA LEU A 239 9.61 -30.01 -15.12
C LEU A 239 9.19 -30.77 -13.85
N LEU A 240 7.91 -31.11 -13.69
CA LEU A 240 7.46 -31.92 -12.55
C LEU A 240 7.78 -33.40 -12.74
N THR A 241 7.83 -33.90 -13.98
CA THR A 241 8.03 -35.33 -14.29
C THR A 241 9.41 -35.65 -14.88
N CYS A 242 10.26 -34.65 -15.11
CA CYS A 242 11.58 -34.81 -15.72
C CYS A 242 12.48 -35.74 -14.88
N ASN A 243 13.00 -36.80 -15.51
CA ASN A 243 13.82 -37.82 -14.84
C ASN A 243 15.07 -37.22 -14.18
N ARG A 244 15.80 -36.35 -14.88
CA ARG A 244 17.00 -35.69 -14.34
C ARG A 244 16.69 -34.81 -13.13
N LEU A 245 15.55 -34.12 -13.15
CA LEU A 245 15.12 -33.30 -12.02
C LEU A 245 14.61 -34.16 -10.86
N ASN A 246 13.99 -35.31 -11.15
CA ASN A 246 13.57 -36.28 -10.14
C ASN A 246 14.76 -36.93 -9.42
N GLU A 247 15.83 -37.27 -10.14
CA GLU A 247 17.09 -37.73 -9.55
C GLU A 247 17.64 -36.68 -8.56
N LEU A 248 17.73 -35.42 -9.01
CA LEU A 248 18.15 -34.32 -8.14
C LEU A 248 17.24 -34.15 -6.93
N ARG A 249 15.91 -34.17 -7.10
CA ARG A 249 14.96 -34.09 -5.98
C ARG A 249 15.17 -35.21 -4.97
N ARG A 250 15.41 -36.45 -5.42
CA ARG A 250 15.68 -37.58 -4.53
C ARG A 250 16.95 -37.35 -3.71
N LEU A 251 18.02 -36.85 -4.33
CA LEU A 251 19.26 -36.52 -3.63
C LEU A 251 19.06 -35.40 -2.61
N VAL A 252 18.37 -34.31 -2.99
CA VAL A 252 18.06 -33.21 -2.08
C VAL A 252 17.20 -33.68 -0.91
N LEU A 253 16.19 -34.52 -1.16
CA LEU A 253 15.36 -35.09 -0.09
C LEU A 253 16.17 -36.00 0.84
N LYS A 254 17.09 -36.82 0.31
CA LYS A 254 18.01 -37.62 1.13
C LYS A 254 18.88 -36.73 2.01
N LEU A 255 19.45 -35.66 1.46
CA LEU A 255 20.25 -34.69 2.21
C LEU A 255 19.43 -34.00 3.30
N LEU A 256 18.25 -33.48 2.98
CA LEU A 256 17.36 -32.83 3.95
C LEU A 256 16.92 -33.79 5.07
N ASN A 257 16.64 -35.05 4.74
CA ASN A 257 16.31 -36.08 5.73
C ASN A 257 17.51 -36.44 6.62
N GLY A 258 18.72 -36.49 6.04
CA GLY A 258 19.97 -36.75 6.76
C GLY A 258 20.37 -35.62 7.71
N LEU A 259 20.04 -34.37 7.35
CA LEU A 259 20.26 -33.18 8.19
C LEU A 259 19.26 -33.04 9.36
N LEU A 260 18.52 -34.11 9.70
CA LEU A 260 17.51 -34.15 10.77
C LEU A 260 16.44 -33.06 10.68
N LEU A 261 16.20 -32.49 9.49
CA LEU A 261 15.02 -31.69 9.20
C LEU A 261 13.81 -32.63 9.03
N ARG A 262 13.51 -33.41 10.08
CA ARG A 262 12.32 -34.25 10.15
C ARG A 262 11.13 -33.37 9.81
N ARG A 263 10.45 -33.68 8.69
CA ARG A 263 9.12 -33.17 8.41
C ARG A 263 8.32 -33.30 9.71
N ARG A 264 7.91 -32.18 10.33
CA ARG A 264 6.96 -32.27 11.43
C ARG A 264 5.75 -33.01 10.88
N ARG A 265 5.46 -34.19 11.45
CA ARG A 265 4.25 -34.94 11.17
C ARG A 265 3.08 -33.95 11.34
N PRO A 266 2.15 -33.82 10.39
CA PRO A 266 0.93 -33.11 10.67
C PRO A 266 0.28 -33.78 11.91
N PRO A 267 -0.18 -33.00 12.90
CA PRO A 267 -0.80 -33.56 14.09
C PRO A 267 -2.01 -34.40 13.65
N GLY A 268 -1.98 -35.71 13.95
CA GLY A 268 -3.06 -36.65 13.64
C GLY A 268 -2.73 -37.83 12.70
N ALA A 269 -1.53 -37.91 12.11
CA ALA A 269 -1.17 -39.06 11.27
C ALA A 269 -0.75 -40.28 12.12
N LEU A 270 -1.54 -41.36 12.05
CA LEU A 270 -1.27 -42.64 12.74
C LEU A 270 0.03 -43.29 12.21
N PRO A 271 0.82 -43.95 13.09
CA PRO A 271 2.04 -44.62 12.69
C PRO A 271 1.72 -45.89 11.87
N GLY A 272 2.16 -45.95 10.61
CA GLY A 272 2.12 -47.17 9.79
C GLY A 272 1.76 -47.03 8.31
N GLN A 273 1.29 -45.87 7.84
CA GLN A 273 0.81 -45.72 6.45
C GLN A 273 1.85 -45.19 5.44
N ASP A 274 3.08 -44.91 5.86
CA ASP A 274 4.06 -44.17 5.05
C ASP A 274 4.87 -45.01 4.05
N LEU A 275 4.68 -46.33 3.96
CA LEU A 275 5.53 -47.21 3.14
C LEU A 275 4.89 -47.82 1.88
N GLN A 276 3.61 -47.58 1.58
CA GLN A 276 2.96 -48.24 0.42
C GLN A 276 2.50 -47.33 -0.72
N ARG A 277 2.59 -46.00 -0.61
CA ARG A 277 2.16 -45.09 -1.71
C ARG A 277 3.26 -44.69 -2.70
N GLY A 278 4.47 -45.23 -2.55
CA GLY A 278 5.62 -44.93 -3.43
C GLY A 278 5.79 -45.85 -4.64
N GLU A 279 5.08 -46.98 -4.72
CA GLU A 279 5.34 -48.04 -5.70
C GLU A 279 4.23 -48.25 -6.77
N LEU A 280 3.16 -47.46 -6.79
CA LEU A 280 2.04 -47.67 -7.75
C LEU A 280 2.00 -46.70 -8.94
N LEU A 281 3.16 -46.20 -9.39
CA LEU A 281 3.25 -45.51 -10.69
C LEU A 281 4.47 -46.01 -11.48
N ALA A 282 4.49 -47.32 -11.71
CA ALA A 282 5.29 -47.95 -12.74
C ALA A 282 4.48 -49.11 -13.32
N ASP A 283 3.68 -48.83 -14.35
CA ASP A 283 3.34 -49.82 -15.36
C ASP A 283 3.28 -49.13 -16.74
N PRO A 284 4.18 -49.47 -17.66
CA PRO A 284 4.16 -48.97 -19.02
C PRO A 284 3.62 -50.07 -19.95
N GLN A 285 2.31 -50.28 -20.02
CA GLN A 285 1.68 -50.94 -21.16
C GLN A 285 0.26 -50.42 -21.38
N LEU A 286 0.04 -49.78 -22.53
CA LEU A 286 -1.11 -49.98 -23.40
C LEU A 286 -0.80 -49.31 -24.74
N SER A 287 -0.24 -50.11 -25.64
CA SER A 287 -0.24 -49.87 -27.07
C SER A 287 -1.65 -50.06 -27.64
N GLY A 288 -2.08 -49.11 -28.47
CA GLY A 288 -2.88 -49.39 -29.66
C GLY A 288 -4.41 -49.39 -29.52
N SER A 289 -5.04 -48.30 -29.95
CA SER A 289 -6.16 -48.34 -30.91
C SER A 289 -6.51 -46.92 -31.32
N GLY A 290 -6.40 -46.63 -32.61
CA GLY A 290 -6.52 -45.28 -33.15
C GLY A 290 -7.95 -44.74 -33.17
N VAL A 291 -8.04 -43.41 -33.14
CA VAL A 291 -9.13 -42.67 -33.75
C VAL A 291 -8.55 -41.40 -34.37
N ARG A 292 -8.47 -41.44 -35.71
CA ARG A 292 -8.67 -40.39 -36.70
C ARG A 292 -8.20 -38.96 -36.42
N ALA A 293 -7.24 -38.55 -37.24
CA ALA A 293 -7.02 -37.18 -37.67
C ALA A 293 -8.29 -36.56 -38.29
N ALA A 294 -8.52 -35.28 -37.98
CA ALA A 294 -9.34 -34.35 -38.74
C ALA A 294 -8.88 -32.90 -38.45
N PRO A 295 -9.06 -31.96 -39.38
CA PRO A 295 -7.92 -31.22 -39.92
C PRO A 295 -7.82 -29.76 -39.44
N HIS A 296 -6.68 -29.18 -39.82
CA HIS A 296 -6.43 -27.75 -40.01
C HIS A 296 -7.71 -26.93 -40.28
N ALA A 297 -8.08 -26.09 -39.31
CA ALA A 297 -8.90 -24.91 -39.56
C ALA A 297 -8.03 -23.68 -39.27
N ALA A 298 -7.42 -23.15 -40.33
CA ALA A 298 -6.91 -21.80 -40.35
C ALA A 298 -8.07 -20.85 -40.03
N ARG A 299 -8.01 -20.17 -38.87
CA ARG A 299 -8.88 -19.03 -38.61
C ARG A 299 -8.08 -17.74 -38.52
N ARG A 300 -8.49 -16.86 -39.43
CA ARG A 300 -7.92 -15.58 -39.82
C ARG A 300 -7.70 -14.65 -38.63
N ARG A 301 -6.65 -13.83 -38.78
CA ARG A 301 -6.50 -12.55 -38.09
C ARG A 301 -7.77 -11.74 -38.28
N ASN A 302 -8.42 -11.36 -37.18
CA ASN A 302 -9.21 -10.14 -37.13
C ASN A 302 -8.56 -9.22 -36.10
N ALA A 303 -7.81 -8.25 -36.62
CA ALA A 303 -7.56 -7.01 -35.91
C ALA A 303 -8.91 -6.35 -35.66
N SER A 304 -9.27 -6.17 -34.39
CA SER A 304 -10.27 -5.19 -33.99
C SER A 304 -9.63 -4.33 -32.93
N ALA A 305 -9.61 -3.04 -33.21
CA ALA A 305 -9.19 -2.00 -32.31
C ALA A 305 -10.05 -2.08 -31.04
N SER A 306 -9.42 -2.15 -29.87
CA SER A 306 -10.07 -1.77 -28.62
C SER A 306 -9.30 -0.61 -28.01
N GLN A 307 -10.00 0.52 -27.98
CA GLN A 307 -9.89 1.61 -27.01
C GLN A 307 -8.89 1.35 -25.88
N ARG A 308 -7.87 2.21 -25.81
CA ARG A 308 -7.12 2.45 -24.59
C ARG A 308 -8.08 3.12 -23.61
N ASP A 309 -8.72 2.32 -22.78
CA ASP A 309 -9.36 2.82 -21.58
C ASP A 309 -8.27 3.37 -20.66
N SER A 310 -8.38 4.67 -20.43
CA SER A 310 -7.67 5.47 -19.45
C SER A 310 -7.76 4.82 -18.08
N VAL A 311 -6.60 4.44 -17.54
CA VAL A 311 -6.46 4.09 -16.12
C VAL A 311 -6.56 5.40 -15.33
N VAL A 312 -7.75 5.69 -14.81
CA VAL A 312 -7.95 6.64 -13.73
C VAL A 312 -7.41 5.98 -12.46
N ILE A 313 -6.32 6.54 -11.95
CA ILE A 313 -5.74 6.20 -10.66
C ILE A 313 -6.54 6.98 -9.61
N PHE A 314 -7.24 6.26 -8.72
CA PHE A 314 -7.69 6.78 -7.44
C PHE A 314 -6.62 6.52 -6.37
#